data_AF-A0A1I1WYV3-F1
#
_entry.id   AF-A0A1I1WYV3-F1
#
_cell.length_a   1.000
_cell.length_b   1.000
_cell.length_c   1.000
_cell.angle_alpha   90.00
_cell.angle_beta   90.00
_cell.angle_gamma   90.00
#
_symmetry.space_group_name_H-M   'P 1'
#
loop_
_entity.id
_entity.type
_entity.pdbx_description
1 polymer ?
#
loop_
_entity_poly.entity_id
_entity_poly.type
_entity_poly.pdbx_seq_one_letter_code
_entity_poly.pdbx_strand_id
1 'polypeptide(L)'
;MRLVLAALVALSLGACVEVQTAVDNTARTAAKGVITETLATRFPQVPKKLITPFTDCIIDNSSALEVREYARAAVIGVDDTTVATVRGVLARPETAQCLQSRALSSGLV
;
A
#
# COMPACT_ATOMS: atom_id res chain seq x y z
N MET A 1 -3.91 -36.58 25.81
CA MET A 1 -4.29 -36.54 24.38
C MET A 1 -5.08 -35.29 23.98
N ARG A 2 -6.17 -34.91 24.66
CA ARG A 2 -6.96 -33.70 24.31
C ARG A 2 -6.17 -32.37 24.36
N LEU A 3 -5.28 -32.22 25.33
CA LEU A 3 -4.42 -31.02 25.46
C LEU A 3 -3.36 -30.91 24.36
N VAL A 4 -2.88 -32.04 23.83
CA VAL A 4 -1.90 -32.08 22.73
C VAL A 4 -2.57 -31.67 21.41
N LEU A 5 -3.81 -32.12 21.17
CA LEU A 5 -4.61 -31.69 20.02
C LEU A 5 -4.92 -30.19 20.06
N ALA A 6 -5.27 -29.66 21.25
CA ALA A 6 -5.55 -28.23 21.41
C ALA A 6 -4.30 -27.36 21.16
N ALA A 7 -3.12 -27.81 21.63
CA ALA A 7 -1.85 -27.12 21.38
C ALA A 7 -1.46 -27.13 19.89
N LEU A 8 -1.65 -28.24 19.18
CA LEU A 8 -1.38 -28.35 17.74
C LEU A 8 -2.27 -27.43 16.89
N VAL A 9 -3.54 -27.26 17.26
CA VAL A 9 -4.46 -26.32 16.60
C VAL A 9 -4.09 -24.87 16.89
N ALA A 10 -3.67 -24.55 18.12
CA ALA A 10 -3.23 -23.19 18.46
C ALA A 10 -1.95 -22.78 17.68
N LEU A 11 -1.01 -23.72 17.49
CA LEU A 11 0.22 -23.45 16.72
C LEU A 11 -0.05 -23.24 15.22
N SER A 12 -1.02 -23.94 14.62
CA SER A 12 -1.32 -23.77 13.19
C SER A 12 -2.00 -22.42 12.89
N LEU A 13 -2.78 -21.87 13.83
CA LEU A 13 -3.36 -20.53 13.68
C LEU A 13 -2.33 -19.41 13.83
N GLY A 14 -1.35 -19.55 14.73
CA GLY A 14 -0.28 -18.57 14.91
C GLY A 14 0.59 -18.40 13.67
N ALA A 15 0.92 -19.51 13.00
CA ALA A 15 1.72 -19.49 11.77
C ALA A 15 1.00 -18.77 10.61
N CYS A 16 -0.32 -18.89 10.50
CA CYS A 16 -1.07 -18.17 9.46
C CYS A 16 -1.00 -16.65 9.65
N VAL A 17 -1.11 -16.14 10.88
CA VAL A 17 -1.09 -14.69 11.15
C VAL A 17 0.28 -14.08 10.84
N GLU A 18 1.37 -14.76 11.22
CA GLU A 18 2.72 -14.29 10.91
C GLU A 18 3.00 -14.30 9.40
N VAL A 19 2.59 -15.36 8.70
CA VAL A 19 2.76 -15.45 7.25
C VAL A 19 1.95 -14.38 6.52
N GLN A 20 0.70 -14.12 6.92
CA GLN A 20 -0.11 -13.05 6.32
C GLN A 20 0.54 -11.68 6.55
N THR A 21 1.07 -11.42 7.76
CA THR A 21 1.74 -10.15 8.08
C THR A 21 3.02 -9.95 7.25
N ALA A 22 3.81 -11.01 7.06
CA ALA A 22 5.02 -10.96 6.23
C ALA A 22 4.70 -10.73 4.75
N VAL A 23 3.64 -11.37 4.22
CA VAL A 23 3.16 -11.17 2.85
C VAL A 23 2.65 -9.74 2.67
N ASP A 24 1.91 -9.21 3.63
CA ASP A 24 1.40 -7.83 3.58
C ASP A 24 2.54 -6.81 3.55
N ASN A 25 3.57 -6.97 4.37
CA ASN A 25 4.74 -6.09 4.36
C ASN A 25 5.51 -6.14 3.03
N THR A 26 5.63 -7.33 2.45
CA THR A 26 6.28 -7.53 1.15
C THR A 26 5.45 -6.90 0.02
N ALA A 27 4.14 -7.12 0.01
CA ALA A 27 3.22 -6.55 -0.96
C ALA A 27 3.20 -5.02 -0.88
N ARG A 28 3.23 -4.46 0.33
CA ARG A 28 3.35 -2.99 0.54
C ARG A 28 4.67 -2.45 0.01
N THR A 29 5.78 -3.16 0.17
CA THR A 29 7.08 -2.75 -0.37
C THR A 29 7.08 -2.75 -1.91
N ALA A 30 6.55 -3.80 -2.53
CA ALA A 30 6.38 -3.86 -3.98
C ALA A 30 5.46 -2.74 -4.49
N ALA A 31 4.35 -2.50 -3.79
CA ALA A 31 3.42 -1.42 -4.10
C ALA A 31 4.10 -0.04 -4.05
N LYS A 32 5.03 0.23 -3.11
CA LYS A 32 5.73 1.52 -3.04
C LYS A 32 6.45 1.87 -4.32
N GLY A 33 7.13 0.90 -4.94
CA GLY A 33 7.83 1.11 -6.21
C GLY A 33 6.85 1.51 -7.32
N VAL A 34 5.78 0.73 -7.46
CA VAL A 34 4.75 0.92 -8.48
C VAL A 34 4.02 2.25 -8.32
N ILE A 35 3.62 2.61 -7.11
CA ILE A 35 2.93 3.87 -6.84
C ILE A 35 3.86 5.06 -7.11
N THR A 36 5.12 4.96 -6.70
CA THR A 36 6.13 6.00 -6.97
C THR A 36 6.31 6.20 -8.48
N GLU A 37 6.44 5.11 -9.24
CA GLU A 37 6.50 5.15 -10.70
C GLU A 37 5.22 5.72 -11.32
N THR A 38 4.07 5.28 -10.83
CA THR A 38 2.75 5.73 -11.28
C THR A 38 2.62 7.24 -11.07
N LEU A 39 2.99 7.76 -9.91
CA LEU A 39 2.98 9.20 -9.63
C LEU A 39 3.94 9.95 -10.57
N ALA A 40 5.14 9.43 -10.76
CA ALA A 40 6.15 10.07 -11.62
C ALA A 40 5.76 10.10 -13.11
N THR A 41 5.06 9.07 -13.60
CA THR A 41 4.78 8.89 -15.04
C THR A 41 3.35 9.27 -15.44
N ARG A 42 2.38 9.12 -14.54
CA ARG A 42 0.94 9.33 -14.81
C ARG A 42 0.34 10.54 -14.08
N PHE A 43 1.06 11.10 -13.10
CA PHE A 43 0.60 12.28 -12.33
C PHE A 43 1.68 13.38 -12.31
N PRO A 44 2.00 13.99 -13.46
CA PRO A 44 3.07 14.99 -13.56
C PRO A 44 2.83 16.25 -12.73
N GLN A 45 1.60 16.48 -12.27
CA GLN A 45 1.28 17.57 -11.34
C GLN A 45 1.85 17.38 -9.93
N VAL A 46 2.29 16.17 -9.56
CA VAL A 46 2.84 15.90 -8.21
C VAL A 46 4.30 16.36 -8.16
N PRO A 47 4.66 17.29 -7.25
CA PRO A 47 6.04 17.71 -7.09
C PRO A 47 6.94 16.54 -6.72
N LYS A 48 8.13 16.44 -7.33
CA LYS A 48 9.10 15.35 -7.06
C LYS A 48 9.40 15.14 -5.59
N LYS A 49 9.47 16.23 -4.81
CA LYS A 49 9.71 16.21 -3.36
C LYS A 49 8.58 15.55 -2.57
N LEU A 50 7.37 15.49 -3.12
CA LEU A 50 6.18 14.92 -2.49
C LEU A 50 5.85 13.51 -2.97
N ILE A 51 6.56 12.98 -3.97
CA ILE A 51 6.26 11.64 -4.49
C ILE A 51 6.35 10.60 -3.37
N THR A 52 7.46 10.54 -2.64
CA THR A 52 7.63 9.58 -1.54
C THR A 52 6.56 9.72 -0.44
N PRO A 53 6.32 10.91 0.15
CA PRO A 53 5.30 11.01 1.19
C PRO A 53 3.88 10.78 0.68
N PHE A 54 3.59 11.07 -0.60
CA PHE A 54 2.29 10.78 -1.21
C PHE A 54 2.12 9.28 -1.46
N THR A 55 3.17 8.60 -1.92
CA THR A 55 3.21 7.14 -2.03
C THR A 55 2.89 6.48 -0.70
N ASP A 56 3.49 6.96 0.39
CA ASP A 56 3.23 6.42 1.73
C ASP A 56 1.76 6.62 2.13
N CYS A 57 1.20 7.82 1.95
CA CYS A 57 -0.22 8.07 2.23
C CYS A 57 -1.16 7.18 1.42
N ILE A 58 -0.88 6.96 0.13
CA ILE A 58 -1.71 6.10 -0.73
C ILE A 58 -1.69 4.67 -0.20
N ILE A 59 -0.51 4.14 0.13
CA ILE A 59 -0.38 2.75 0.61
C ILE A 59 -1.00 2.57 1.98
N ASP A 60 -0.83 3.54 2.88
CA ASP A 60 -1.40 3.48 4.23
C ASP A 60 -2.94 3.51 4.21
N ASN A 61 -3.55 4.20 3.23
CA ASN A 61 -5.00 4.29 3.06
C ASN A 61 -5.57 3.31 2.01
N SER A 62 -4.76 2.35 1.55
CA SER A 62 -5.19 1.30 0.62
C SER A 62 -5.61 0.03 1.37
N SER A 63 -6.66 -0.61 0.86
CA SER A 63 -7.09 -1.94 1.30
C SER A 63 -6.12 -3.04 0.83
N ALA A 64 -6.20 -4.22 1.45
CA ALA A 64 -5.37 -5.36 1.06
C ALA A 64 -5.55 -5.75 -0.43
N LEU A 65 -6.76 -5.63 -0.98
CA LEU A 65 -7.02 -5.92 -2.39
C LEU A 65 -6.34 -4.92 -3.33
N GLU A 66 -6.36 -3.64 -2.97
CA GLU A 66 -5.68 -2.58 -3.73
C GLU A 66 -4.17 -2.73 -3.66
N VAL A 67 -3.62 -3.04 -2.49
CA VAL A 67 -2.19 -3.32 -2.32
C VAL A 67 -1.76 -4.52 -3.17
N ARG A 68 -2.58 -5.57 -3.25
CA ARG A 68 -2.33 -6.72 -4.12
C ARG A 68 -2.36 -6.34 -5.61
N GLU A 69 -3.24 -5.43 -6.00
CA GLU A 69 -3.26 -4.92 -7.37
C GLU A 69 -1.99 -4.15 -7.71
N TYR A 70 -1.52 -3.28 -6.81
CA TYR A 70 -0.24 -2.60 -7.01
C TYR A 70 0.93 -3.59 -7.05
N ALA A 71 0.95 -4.60 -6.20
CA ALA A 71 1.98 -5.63 -6.21
C ALA A 71 1.97 -6.45 -7.53
N ARG A 72 0.80 -6.70 -8.12
CA ARG A 72 0.68 -7.30 -9.45
C ARG A 72 1.31 -6.40 -10.51
N ALA A 73 0.97 -5.11 -10.50
CA ALA A 73 1.51 -4.13 -11.44
C ALA A 73 3.04 -3.99 -11.36
N ALA A 74 3.68 -4.41 -10.25
CA ALA A 74 5.14 -4.47 -10.16
C ALA A 74 5.77 -5.50 -11.12
N VAL A 75 5.00 -6.52 -11.52
CA VAL A 75 5.46 -7.60 -12.41
C VAL A 75 5.01 -7.35 -13.85
N ILE A 76 3.76 -6.94 -14.05
CA ILE A 76 3.18 -6.77 -15.38
C ILE A 76 3.29 -5.34 -15.94
N GLY A 77 3.66 -4.38 -15.10
CA GLY A 77 3.70 -2.95 -15.42
C GLY A 77 2.43 -2.20 -14.99
N VAL A 78 2.56 -0.87 -14.92
CA VAL A 78 1.46 0.06 -14.57
C VAL A 78 0.51 0.25 -15.76
N ASP A 79 -0.77 0.00 -15.54
CA ASP A 79 -1.85 0.15 -16.52
C ASP A 79 -2.95 1.13 -16.04
N ASP A 80 -4.01 1.27 -16.84
CA ASP A 80 -5.14 2.15 -16.51
C ASP A 80 -5.91 1.68 -15.26
N THR A 81 -5.94 0.38 -14.98
CA THR A 81 -6.53 -0.19 -13.76
C THR A 81 -5.78 0.31 -12.53
N THR A 82 -4.44 0.27 -12.57
CA THR A 82 -3.56 0.76 -11.52
C THR A 82 -3.81 2.25 -11.26
N VAL A 83 -3.85 3.05 -12.34
CA VAL A 83 -4.11 4.50 -12.25
C VAL A 83 -5.50 4.79 -11.67
N ALA A 84 -6.54 4.08 -12.11
CA ALA A 84 -7.89 4.23 -11.60
C ALA A 84 -7.98 3.88 -10.10
N THR A 85 -7.30 2.82 -9.69
CA THR A 85 -7.21 2.40 -8.29
C THR A 85 -6.54 3.47 -7.43
N VAL A 86 -5.39 4.00 -7.88
CA VAL A 86 -4.71 5.12 -7.19
C VAL A 86 -5.61 6.35 -7.09
N ARG A 87 -6.31 6.73 -8.18
CA ARG A 87 -7.27 7.84 -8.14
C ARG A 87 -8.40 7.59 -7.14
N GLY A 88 -8.92 6.37 -7.08
CA GLY A 88 -9.94 5.96 -6.12
C GLY A 88 -9.49 6.15 -4.68
N VAL A 89 -8.25 5.75 -4.36
CA VAL A 89 -7.66 5.95 -3.02
C VAL A 89 -7.40 7.42 -2.73
N LEU A 90 -6.90 8.19 -3.70
CA LEU A 90 -6.68 9.64 -3.58
C LEU A 90 -7.98 10.43 -3.34
N ALA A 91 -9.11 9.96 -3.88
CA ALA A 91 -10.42 10.58 -3.70
C ALA A 91 -10.99 10.40 -2.29
N ARG A 92 -10.37 9.58 -1.44
CA ARG A 92 -10.83 9.33 -0.07
C ARG A 92 -10.43 10.48 0.86
N PRO A 93 -11.31 10.87 1.80
CA PRO A 93 -11.05 11.98 2.71
C PRO A 93 -9.83 11.73 3.62
N GLU A 94 -9.62 10.50 4.09
CA GLU A 94 -8.48 10.11 4.92
C GLU A 94 -7.14 10.25 4.18
N THR A 95 -7.11 9.88 2.89
CA THR A 95 -5.94 10.06 2.04
C THR A 95 -5.67 11.55 1.83
N ALA A 96 -6.69 12.35 1.53
CA ALA A 96 -6.55 13.79 1.37
C ALA A 96 -5.98 14.48 2.62
N GLN A 97 -6.44 14.08 3.81
CA GLN A 97 -5.91 14.56 5.09
C GLN A 97 -4.44 14.17 5.29
N CYS A 98 -4.07 12.92 4.97
CA CYS A 98 -2.69 12.47 5.02
C CYS A 98 -1.79 13.29 4.09
N LEU A 99 -2.22 13.52 2.85
CA LEU A 99 -1.47 14.30 1.87
C LEU A 99 -1.24 15.75 2.32
N GLN A 100 -2.27 16.38 2.88
CA GLN A 100 -2.16 17.73 3.45
C GLN A 100 -1.16 17.78 4.60
N SER A 101 -1.26 16.85 5.56
CA SER A 101 -0.33 16.72 6.67
C SER A 101 1.12 16.55 6.18
N ARG A 102 1.34 15.67 5.20
CA ARG A 102 2.66 15.46 4.61
C ARG A 102 3.18 16.68 3.87
N ALA A 103 2.33 17.38 3.10
CA ALA A 103 2.70 18.60 2.39
C ALA A 103 3.15 19.70 3.36
N LEU A 104 2.43 19.88 4.47
CA LEU A 104 2.78 20.80 5.56
C LEU A 104 4.14 20.43 6.18
N SER A 105 4.33 19.16 6.54
CA SER A 105 5.60 18.69 7.11
C SER A 105 6.80 18.79 6.16
N SER A 106 6.54 18.83 4.85
CA SER A 106 7.56 18.97 3.80
C SER A 106 7.87 20.43 3.46
N GLY A 107 7.21 21.41 4.10
CA GLY A 107 7.43 22.85 3.91
C GLY A 107 6.99 23.38 2.55
N LEU A 108 5.96 22.79 1.94
CA LEU A 108 5.48 23.12 0.58
C LEU A 108 4.21 23.99 0.56
N VAL A 109 3.68 24.33 1.74
CA VAL A 109 2.54 25.23 1.96
C VAL A 109 2.82 26.13 3.15
#